data_AF-A0A285S4B8-F1
#
_entry.id   AF-A0A285S4B8-F1
#
_cell.length_a   1.000
_cell.length_b   1.000
_cell.length_c   1.000
_cell.angle_alpha   90.00
_cell.angle_beta   90.00
_cell.angle_gamma   90.00
#
_symmetry.space_group_name_H-M   'P 1'
#
loop_
_entity.id
_entity.type
_entity.pdbx_description
1 polymer ?
#
loop_
_entity_poly.entity_id
_entity_poly.type
_entity_poly.pdbx_seq_one_letter_code
_entity_poly.pdbx_strand_id
1 'polypeptide(L)'
;MKEVIKNKKESIFWSVVVVALPTMLEQILSVLMQYVDTAMVGRLGANATAAVSTSTTITWLVGSMPYAFGVAAMTLIAQAIGAGEEHKIKLVAKRSLVFALGVGAVLEVICLALSPFVATWMGAEEAIRPAATRYFFWISVPVILKSVQYILASAIRATKDTKTPMVISISINAVNLVLDYIFIYMLGLGVDGAAYATCISAALGGILTLIVFFKNPLLSFKGNLFEEDKETTQKMWKLSLPILLINVASTSGYVVFAGLVSHMGTIIFAAHSIAVGAEELFYIGGYGFKSAANTMVGIAYGEQNHEKYHAVCVSSIVCTLAVMTLSGVLLFIFAETLMGFFTTDASVIALGTTVLKMVAFSEPFYGMYVISEGIYYGLGKTKYPFVIEFGGMWLVRILATYLGIHFFNQGLVYVWTCMIADNVIKATLLTLPLPRLWKQVDHFSE
;
A
#
# COMPACT_ATOMS: atom_id res chain seq x y z
N MET A 1 33.00 -16.27 -20.31
CA MET A 1 31.64 -16.77 -19.95
C MET A 1 31.22 -16.40 -18.52
N LYS A 2 31.99 -16.76 -17.47
CA LYS A 2 31.66 -16.38 -16.07
C LYS A 2 31.55 -14.87 -15.85
N GLU A 3 32.42 -14.08 -16.50
CA GLU A 3 32.44 -12.62 -16.41
C GLU A 3 31.24 -11.95 -17.12
N VAL A 4 30.80 -12.52 -18.24
CA VAL A 4 29.58 -12.08 -18.96
C VAL A 4 28.32 -12.37 -18.15
N ILE A 5 28.25 -13.54 -17.50
CA ILE A 5 27.14 -13.91 -16.61
C ILE A 5 27.12 -13.02 -15.36
N LYS A 6 28.30 -12.68 -14.80
CA LYS A 6 28.45 -11.74 -13.69
C LYS A 6 27.93 -10.35 -14.07
N ASN A 7 28.36 -9.81 -15.21
CA ASN A 7 27.91 -8.50 -15.72
C ASN A 7 26.39 -8.47 -15.98
N LYS A 8 25.80 -9.58 -16.46
CA LYS A 8 24.35 -9.68 -16.69
C LYS A 8 23.55 -9.70 -15.38
N LYS A 9 24.04 -10.39 -14.34
CA LYS A 9 23.42 -10.40 -13.00
C LYS A 9 23.54 -9.05 -12.30
N GLU A 10 24.69 -8.39 -12.39
CA GLU A 10 24.89 -7.04 -11.85
C GLU A 10 23.96 -6.02 -12.54
N SER A 11 23.79 -6.12 -13.87
CA SER A 11 22.85 -5.29 -14.61
C SER A 11 21.38 -5.49 -14.16
N ILE A 12 20.96 -6.73 -13.91
CA ILE A 12 19.61 -7.04 -13.41
C ILE A 12 19.41 -6.50 -11.98
N PHE A 13 20.41 -6.67 -11.11
CA PHE A 13 20.38 -6.13 -9.75
C PHE A 13 20.16 -4.61 -9.75
N TRP A 14 20.96 -3.87 -10.52
CA TRP A 14 20.80 -2.42 -10.64
C TRP A 14 19.48 -2.02 -11.28
N SER A 15 18.96 -2.81 -12.22
CA SER A 15 17.64 -2.57 -12.81
C SER A 15 16.53 -2.66 -11.76
N VAL A 16 16.58 -3.65 -10.85
CA VAL A 16 15.61 -3.77 -9.76
C VAL A 16 15.69 -2.55 -8.84
N VAL A 17 16.89 -2.13 -8.44
CA VAL A 17 17.09 -0.97 -7.56
C VAL A 17 16.57 0.32 -8.21
N VAL A 18 16.88 0.56 -9.49
CA VAL A 18 16.46 1.76 -10.22
C VAL A 18 14.94 1.84 -10.39
N VAL A 19 14.26 0.70 -10.53
CA VAL A 19 12.80 0.64 -10.62
C VAL A 19 12.16 0.79 -9.23
N ALA A 20 12.73 0.16 -8.20
CA ALA A 20 12.19 0.18 -6.84
C ALA A 20 12.36 1.53 -6.15
N LEU A 21 13.50 2.19 -6.31
CA LEU A 21 13.86 3.39 -5.55
C LEU A 21 12.86 4.55 -5.73
N PRO A 22 12.40 4.92 -6.95
CA PRO A 22 11.38 5.95 -7.11
C PRO A 22 10.07 5.59 -6.41
N THR A 23 9.64 4.34 -6.51
CA THR A 23 8.40 3.88 -5.85
C THR A 23 8.56 3.86 -4.33
N MET A 24 9.73 3.50 -3.82
CA MET A 24 10.04 3.55 -2.39
C MET A 24 9.98 4.99 -1.85
N LEU A 25 10.61 5.93 -2.57
CA LEU A 25 10.58 7.35 -2.22
C LEU A 25 9.17 7.92 -2.30
N GLU A 26 8.39 7.54 -3.32
CA GLU A 26 6.97 7.89 -3.45
C GLU A 26 6.18 7.50 -2.18
N GLN A 27 6.37 6.27 -1.69
CA GLN A 27 5.65 5.76 -0.52
C GLN A 27 6.09 6.47 0.78
N ILE A 28 7.40 6.60 1.01
CA ILE A 28 7.94 7.29 2.20
C ILE A 28 7.45 8.74 2.24
N LEU A 29 7.53 9.45 1.11
CA LEU A 29 7.07 10.83 1.04
C LEU A 29 5.56 10.93 1.24
N SER A 30 4.78 9.98 0.73
CA SER A 30 3.31 9.98 0.95
C SER A 30 2.96 9.85 2.43
N VAL A 31 3.64 8.98 3.19
CA VAL A 31 3.44 8.84 4.65
C VAL A 31 3.87 10.10 5.39
N LEU A 32 5.04 10.67 5.03
CA LEU A 32 5.49 11.92 5.65
C LEU A 32 4.49 13.07 5.41
N MET A 33 3.89 13.14 4.22
CA MET A 33 2.88 14.15 3.90
C MET A 33 1.58 13.92 4.69
N GLN A 34 1.18 12.67 4.91
CA GLN A 34 0.06 12.34 5.80
C GLN A 34 0.32 12.80 7.25
N TYR A 35 1.55 12.70 7.75
CA TYR A 35 1.92 13.20 9.08
C TYR A 35 1.89 14.73 9.15
N VAL A 36 2.34 15.41 8.08
CA VAL A 36 2.27 16.87 8.01
C VAL A 36 0.81 17.35 7.97
N ASP A 37 -0.05 16.72 7.17
CA ASP A 37 -1.49 17.02 7.10
C ASP A 37 -2.16 16.84 8.47
N THR A 38 -1.91 15.68 9.11
CA THR A 38 -2.43 15.39 10.45
C THR A 38 -1.95 16.43 11.48
N ALA A 39 -0.69 16.88 11.40
CA ALA A 39 -0.16 17.91 12.28
C ALA A 39 -0.79 19.29 12.01
N MET A 40 -1.08 19.63 10.76
CA MET A 40 -1.72 20.89 10.39
C MET A 40 -3.16 20.98 10.89
N VAL A 41 -3.95 19.92 10.68
CA VAL A 41 -5.29 19.78 11.24
C VAL A 41 -5.22 19.75 12.77
N GLY A 42 -4.21 19.07 13.34
CA GLY A 42 -3.98 18.99 14.78
C GLY A 42 -3.90 20.34 15.49
N ARG A 43 -3.37 21.37 14.82
CA ARG A 43 -3.28 22.74 15.37
C ARG A 43 -4.64 23.43 15.49
N LEU A 44 -5.68 22.95 14.82
CA LEU A 44 -7.04 23.48 14.95
C LEU A 44 -7.74 23.01 16.24
N GLY A 45 -7.18 22.01 16.94
CA GLY A 45 -7.69 21.48 18.19
C GLY A 45 -8.33 20.10 18.07
N ALA A 46 -8.65 19.49 19.22
CA ALA A 46 -9.06 18.08 19.31
C ALA A 46 -10.29 17.72 18.46
N ASN A 47 -11.29 18.61 18.39
CA ASN A 47 -12.50 18.37 17.60
C ASN A 47 -12.22 18.27 16.09
N ALA A 48 -11.28 19.07 15.58
CA ALA A 48 -10.88 19.04 14.17
C ALA A 48 -10.12 17.76 13.83
N THR A 49 -9.16 17.38 14.68
CA THR A 49 -8.41 16.13 14.54
C THR A 49 -9.33 14.92 14.55
N ALA A 50 -10.28 14.88 15.48
CA ALA A 50 -11.27 13.81 15.60
C ALA A 50 -12.18 13.73 14.37
N ALA A 51 -12.60 14.87 13.82
CA ALA A 51 -13.40 14.91 12.59
C ALA A 51 -12.69 14.25 11.40
N VAL A 52 -11.40 14.58 11.23
CA VAL A 52 -10.58 14.05 10.12
C VAL A 52 -10.25 12.57 10.33
N SER A 53 -9.80 12.18 11.53
CA SER A 53 -9.39 10.81 11.82
C SER A 53 -10.54 9.79 11.68
N THR A 54 -11.77 10.20 11.98
CA THR A 54 -12.99 9.40 11.77
C THR A 54 -13.14 8.92 10.32
N SER A 55 -12.64 9.70 9.36
CA SER A 55 -12.76 9.40 7.93
C SER A 55 -11.59 8.57 7.37
N THR A 56 -10.47 8.49 8.08
CA THR A 56 -9.23 7.87 7.59
C THR A 56 -9.38 6.38 7.33
N THR A 57 -9.96 5.64 8.28
CA THR A 57 -10.15 4.17 8.18
C THR A 57 -11.01 3.79 6.98
N ILE A 58 -12.06 4.55 6.71
CA ILE A 58 -12.94 4.32 5.55
C ILE A 58 -12.22 4.69 4.26
N THR A 59 -11.42 5.76 4.27
CA THR A 59 -10.63 6.16 3.11
C THR A 59 -9.61 5.08 2.71
N TRP A 60 -9.02 4.37 3.67
CA TRP A 60 -8.18 3.19 3.41
C TRP A 60 -8.96 2.06 2.74
N LEU A 61 -10.14 1.74 3.26
CA LEU A 61 -11.01 0.72 2.66
C LEU A 61 -11.40 1.09 1.22
N VAL A 62 -11.79 2.34 0.98
CA VAL A 62 -12.11 2.84 -0.37
C VAL A 62 -10.90 2.75 -1.29
N GLY A 63 -9.70 3.09 -0.80
CA GLY A 63 -8.45 3.01 -1.56
C GLY A 63 -8.00 1.58 -1.91
N SER A 64 -8.45 0.57 -1.14
CA SER A 64 -8.08 -0.83 -1.37
C SER A 64 -8.58 -1.38 -2.71
N MET A 65 -9.74 -0.91 -3.19
CA MET A 65 -10.31 -1.34 -4.46
C MET A 65 -9.49 -0.86 -5.66
N PRO A 66 -9.23 0.45 -5.86
CA PRO A 66 -8.35 0.91 -6.92
C PRO A 66 -6.95 0.32 -6.86
N TYR A 67 -6.40 0.11 -5.65
CA TYR A 67 -5.13 -0.56 -5.48
C TYR A 67 -5.14 -1.99 -6.06
N ALA A 68 -6.17 -2.79 -5.75
CA ALA A 68 -6.29 -4.16 -6.23
C ALA A 68 -6.34 -4.25 -7.76
N PHE A 69 -7.14 -3.39 -8.40
CA PHE A 69 -7.20 -3.31 -9.87
C PHE A 69 -5.91 -2.75 -10.47
N GLY A 70 -5.24 -1.83 -9.79
CA GLY A 70 -3.94 -1.29 -10.22
C GLY A 70 -2.86 -2.36 -10.23
N VAL A 71 -2.78 -3.20 -9.19
CA VAL A 71 -1.84 -4.33 -9.14
C VAL A 71 -2.12 -5.33 -10.26
N ALA A 72 -3.40 -5.66 -10.53
CA ALA A 72 -3.77 -6.56 -11.62
C ALA A 72 -3.42 -5.98 -13.00
N ALA A 73 -3.68 -4.69 -13.23
CA ALA A 73 -3.29 -3.98 -14.45
C ALA A 73 -1.76 -4.01 -14.63
N MET A 74 -1.02 -3.74 -13.55
CA MET A 74 0.45 -3.76 -13.55
C MET A 74 0.99 -5.13 -13.96
N THR A 75 0.45 -6.21 -13.38
CA THR A 75 0.84 -7.59 -13.70
C THR A 75 0.56 -7.93 -15.16
N LEU A 76 -0.66 -7.69 -15.65
CA LEU A 76 -1.07 -8.09 -17.00
C LEU A 76 -0.33 -7.30 -18.09
N ILE A 77 -0.08 -6.01 -17.88
CA ILE A 77 0.71 -5.18 -18.79
C ILE A 77 2.17 -5.61 -18.77
N ALA A 78 2.76 -5.85 -17.60
CA ALA A 78 4.13 -6.32 -17.48
C ALA A 78 4.35 -7.65 -18.21
N GLN A 79 3.42 -8.61 -18.06
CA GLN A 79 3.47 -9.88 -18.77
C GLN A 79 3.32 -9.71 -20.29
N ALA A 80 2.40 -8.84 -20.75
CA ALA A 80 2.21 -8.57 -22.16
C ALA A 80 3.43 -7.87 -22.81
N ILE A 81 4.09 -6.97 -22.07
CA ILE A 81 5.37 -6.36 -22.48
C ILE A 81 6.44 -7.44 -22.61
N GLY A 82 6.56 -8.33 -21.63
CA GLY A 82 7.52 -9.43 -21.70
C GLY A 82 7.30 -10.36 -22.89
N ALA A 83 6.04 -10.65 -23.22
CA ALA A 83 5.67 -11.49 -24.36
C ALA A 83 5.77 -10.78 -25.73
N GLY A 84 6.03 -9.47 -25.76
CA GLY A 84 6.04 -8.69 -27.01
C GLY A 84 4.66 -8.50 -27.64
N GLU A 85 3.57 -8.71 -26.89
CA GLU A 85 2.20 -8.66 -27.40
C GLU A 85 1.63 -7.23 -27.34
N GLU A 86 2.07 -6.34 -28.22
CA GLU A 86 1.66 -4.92 -28.24
C GLU A 86 0.13 -4.71 -28.26
N HIS A 87 -0.59 -5.55 -29.01
CA HIS A 87 -2.05 -5.49 -29.06
C HIS A 87 -2.67 -5.71 -27.66
N LYS A 88 -2.15 -6.69 -26.92
CA LYS A 88 -2.64 -7.02 -25.59
C LYS A 88 -2.27 -5.96 -24.56
N ILE A 89 -1.10 -5.33 -24.70
CA ILE A 89 -0.73 -4.16 -23.87
C ILE A 89 -1.81 -3.08 -23.98
N LYS A 90 -2.18 -2.69 -25.21
CA LYS A 90 -3.21 -1.67 -25.46
C LYS A 90 -4.58 -2.09 -24.97
N LEU A 91 -4.92 -3.37 -25.11
CA LEU A 91 -6.19 -3.93 -24.67
C LEU A 91 -6.33 -3.90 -23.13
N VAL A 92 -5.28 -4.31 -22.40
CA VAL A 92 -5.24 -4.22 -20.93
C VAL A 92 -5.23 -2.76 -20.48
N ALA A 93 -4.47 -1.87 -21.15
CA ALA A 93 -4.42 -0.44 -20.84
C ALA A 93 -5.81 0.22 -20.95
N LYS A 94 -6.53 -0.09 -22.04
CA LYS A 94 -7.91 0.33 -22.26
C LYS A 94 -8.87 -0.18 -21.18
N ARG A 95 -8.79 -1.47 -20.84
CA ARG A 95 -9.57 -2.03 -19.73
C ARG A 95 -9.24 -1.39 -18.40
N SER A 96 -7.97 -1.08 -18.14
CA SER A 96 -7.54 -0.38 -16.92
C SER A 96 -8.23 0.98 -16.78
N LEU A 97 -8.38 1.74 -17.87
CA LEU A 97 -9.14 3.00 -17.85
C LEU A 97 -10.64 2.77 -17.59
N VAL A 98 -11.25 1.78 -18.25
CA VAL A 98 -12.67 1.44 -18.02
C VAL A 98 -12.92 1.03 -16.57
N PHE A 99 -12.05 0.19 -16.00
CA PHE A 99 -12.12 -0.20 -14.60
C PHE A 99 -11.90 0.98 -13.67
N ALA A 100 -10.97 1.89 -13.98
CA ALA A 100 -10.75 3.07 -13.17
C ALA A 100 -11.95 4.00 -13.10
N LEU A 101 -12.60 4.24 -14.24
CA LEU A 101 -13.82 5.04 -14.29
C LEU A 101 -15.00 4.30 -13.65
N GLY A 102 -15.17 3.01 -13.93
CA GLY A 102 -16.28 2.20 -13.41
C GLY A 102 -16.21 1.97 -11.91
N VAL A 103 -15.10 1.44 -11.41
CA VAL A 103 -14.86 1.24 -9.97
C VAL A 103 -14.87 2.57 -9.25
N GLY A 104 -14.23 3.59 -9.83
CA GLY A 104 -14.21 4.94 -9.28
C GLY A 104 -15.60 5.55 -9.15
N ALA A 105 -16.42 5.49 -10.20
CA ALA A 105 -17.79 6.00 -10.17
C ALA A 105 -18.67 5.24 -9.17
N VAL A 106 -18.58 3.92 -9.11
CA VAL A 106 -19.33 3.11 -8.13
C VAL A 106 -18.92 3.48 -6.71
N LEU A 107 -17.62 3.58 -6.44
CA LEU A 107 -17.11 3.97 -5.12
C LEU A 107 -17.52 5.40 -4.75
N GLU A 108 -17.43 6.34 -5.69
CA GLU A 108 -17.83 7.73 -5.48
C GLU A 108 -19.31 7.83 -5.12
N VAL A 109 -20.19 7.18 -5.88
CA VAL A 109 -21.64 7.16 -5.58
C VAL A 109 -21.90 6.54 -4.21
N ILE A 110 -21.25 5.42 -3.88
CA ILE A 110 -21.39 4.78 -2.56
C ILE A 110 -20.92 5.71 -1.45
N CYS A 111 -19.74 6.34 -1.58
CA CYS A 111 -19.20 7.21 -0.56
C CYS A 111 -20.06 8.46 -0.36
N LEU A 112 -20.51 9.10 -1.45
CA LEU A 112 -21.38 10.27 -1.36
C LEU A 112 -22.73 9.94 -0.72
N ALA A 113 -23.33 8.80 -1.09
CA ALA A 113 -24.59 8.32 -0.52
C ALA A 113 -24.46 7.96 0.98
N LEU A 114 -23.33 7.39 1.37
CA LEU A 114 -23.06 6.99 2.76
C LEU A 114 -22.52 8.14 3.63
N SER A 115 -22.10 9.26 3.04
CA SER A 115 -21.48 10.38 3.75
C SER A 115 -22.27 10.87 4.98
N PRO A 116 -23.62 10.97 4.96
CA PRO A 116 -24.38 11.42 6.13
C PRO A 116 -24.37 10.43 7.30
N PHE A 117 -24.11 9.15 7.04
CA PHE A 117 -24.20 8.07 8.03
C PHE A 117 -22.85 7.68 8.61
N VAL A 118 -21.79 7.82 7.81
CA VAL A 118 -20.42 7.41 8.14
C VAL A 118 -19.94 7.94 9.48
N ALA A 119 -20.08 9.25 9.74
CA ALA A 119 -19.65 9.85 10.99
C ALA A 119 -20.38 9.25 12.21
N THR A 120 -21.67 8.93 12.05
CA THR A 120 -22.49 8.32 13.11
C THR A 120 -22.09 6.87 13.35
N TRP A 121 -21.88 6.09 12.29
CA TRP A 121 -21.44 4.69 12.39
C TRP A 121 -20.06 4.55 13.01
N MET A 122 -19.21 5.55 12.82
CA MET A 122 -17.88 5.58 13.44
C MET A 122 -17.88 6.10 14.88
N GLY A 123 -19.05 6.37 15.44
CA GLY A 123 -19.19 6.76 16.85
C GLY A 123 -18.76 8.20 17.13
N ALA A 124 -18.71 9.08 16.12
CA ALA A 124 -18.38 10.48 16.35
C ALA A 124 -19.42 11.13 17.27
N GLU A 125 -18.96 11.97 18.20
CA GLU A 125 -19.83 12.75 19.07
C GLU A 125 -20.69 13.73 18.27
N GLU A 126 -21.88 14.06 18.78
CA GLU A 126 -22.84 14.96 18.10
C GLU A 126 -22.23 16.31 17.71
N ALA A 127 -21.32 16.84 18.53
CA ALA A 127 -20.62 18.09 18.26
C ALA A 127 -19.68 18.03 17.04
N ILE A 128 -19.14 16.85 16.71
CA ILE A 128 -18.13 16.65 15.67
C ILE A 128 -18.76 16.08 14.38
N ARG A 129 -19.88 15.35 14.49
CA ARG A 129 -20.58 14.72 13.35
C ARG A 129 -20.78 15.63 12.13
N PRO A 130 -21.21 16.91 12.26
CA PRO A 130 -21.39 17.77 11.09
C PRO A 130 -20.09 18.04 10.34
N ALA A 131 -18.99 18.28 11.06
CA ALA A 131 -17.68 18.54 10.46
C ALA A 131 -17.11 17.26 9.81
N ALA A 132 -17.18 16.12 10.50
CA ALA A 132 -16.75 14.83 9.95
C ALA A 132 -17.52 14.43 8.69
N THR A 133 -18.84 14.68 8.68
CA THR A 133 -19.71 14.40 7.52
C THR A 133 -19.32 15.25 6.31
N ARG A 134 -19.14 16.57 6.51
CA ARG A 134 -18.70 17.45 5.41
C ARG A 134 -17.31 17.10 4.91
N TYR A 135 -16.39 16.83 5.83
CA TYR A 135 -15.03 16.39 5.49
C TYR A 135 -15.08 15.13 4.60
N PHE A 136 -15.78 14.08 5.05
CA PHE A 136 -15.91 12.83 4.31
C PHE A 136 -16.58 13.02 2.94
N PHE A 137 -17.62 13.87 2.86
CA PHE A 137 -18.27 14.19 1.60
C PHE A 137 -17.27 14.78 0.59
N TRP A 138 -16.52 15.82 0.99
CA TRP A 138 -15.61 16.52 0.08
C TRP A 138 -14.42 15.67 -0.37
N ILE A 139 -13.84 14.87 0.52
CA ILE A 139 -12.77 13.93 0.12
C ILE A 139 -13.28 12.79 -0.76
N SER A 140 -14.60 12.54 -0.76
CA SER A 140 -15.24 11.49 -1.57
C SER A 140 -15.58 11.96 -2.99
N VAL A 141 -15.75 13.27 -3.22
CA VAL A 141 -16.07 13.84 -4.54
C VAL A 141 -15.07 13.43 -5.64
N PRO A 142 -13.74 13.45 -5.44
CA PRO A 142 -12.79 13.09 -6.50
C PRO A 142 -12.43 11.60 -6.53
N VAL A 143 -13.24 10.70 -5.94
CA VAL A 143 -12.88 9.27 -5.84
C VAL A 143 -12.73 8.62 -7.20
N ILE A 144 -13.48 9.05 -8.23
CA ILE A 144 -13.23 8.59 -9.60
C ILE A 144 -11.83 8.97 -10.10
N LEU A 145 -11.39 10.20 -9.86
CA LEU A 145 -10.07 10.70 -10.28
C LEU A 145 -8.95 10.06 -9.47
N LYS A 146 -9.17 9.82 -8.18
CA LYS A 146 -8.25 9.04 -7.33
C LYS A 146 -8.11 7.61 -7.86
N SER A 147 -9.20 6.99 -8.29
CA SER A 147 -9.18 5.64 -8.89
C SER A 147 -8.42 5.61 -10.22
N VAL A 148 -8.61 6.64 -11.06
CA VAL A 148 -7.82 6.87 -12.28
C VAL A 148 -6.33 6.99 -11.93
N GLN A 149 -5.98 7.79 -10.93
CA GLN A 149 -4.60 7.94 -10.49
C GLN A 149 -4.00 6.59 -10.08
N TYR A 150 -4.61 5.83 -9.17
CA TYR A 150 -4.04 4.57 -8.68
C TYR A 150 -3.85 3.51 -9.77
N ILE A 151 -4.89 3.30 -10.59
CA ILE A 151 -4.88 2.21 -11.59
C ILE A 151 -3.95 2.57 -12.75
N LEU A 152 -4.05 3.79 -13.30
CA LEU A 152 -3.21 4.19 -14.43
C LEU A 152 -1.76 4.43 -14.02
N ALA A 153 -1.48 4.93 -12.81
CA ALA A 153 -0.11 4.99 -12.30
C ALA A 153 0.52 3.60 -12.23
N SER A 154 -0.25 2.59 -11.85
CA SER A 154 0.22 1.19 -11.82
C SER A 154 0.44 0.63 -13.23
N ALA A 155 -0.38 1.01 -14.21
CA ALA A 155 -0.14 0.71 -15.61
C ALA A 155 1.15 1.36 -16.15
N ILE A 156 1.44 2.61 -15.77
CA ILE A 156 2.69 3.30 -16.13
C ILE A 156 3.90 2.62 -15.47
N ARG A 157 3.80 2.23 -14.20
CA ARG A 157 4.86 1.46 -13.52
C ARG A 157 5.18 0.15 -14.24
N ALA A 158 4.17 -0.51 -14.82
CA ALA A 158 4.36 -1.73 -15.61
C ALA A 158 5.28 -1.54 -16.82
N THR A 159 5.38 -0.33 -17.38
CA THR A 159 6.31 -0.01 -18.48
C THR A 159 7.73 0.31 -18.00
N LYS A 160 8.06 -0.01 -16.74
CA LYS A 160 9.30 0.37 -16.03
C LYS A 160 9.47 1.89 -15.83
N ASP A 161 8.43 2.68 -16.09
CA ASP A 161 8.43 4.10 -15.73
C ASP A 161 7.89 4.27 -14.31
N THR A 162 8.79 4.21 -13.33
CA THR A 162 8.44 4.46 -11.92
C THR A 162 8.70 5.90 -11.49
N LYS A 163 9.43 6.68 -12.30
CA LYS A 163 9.73 8.08 -12.00
C LYS A 163 8.54 8.97 -12.23
N THR A 164 7.80 8.78 -13.33
CA THR A 164 6.67 9.66 -13.65
C THR A 164 5.56 9.58 -12.60
N PRO A 165 5.10 8.38 -12.17
CA PRO A 165 4.14 8.26 -11.06
C PRO A 165 4.63 8.88 -9.76
N MET A 166 5.91 8.68 -9.40
CA MET A 166 6.52 9.29 -8.23
C MET A 166 6.47 10.82 -8.30
N VAL A 167 6.89 11.41 -9.42
CA VAL A 167 6.89 12.88 -9.60
C VAL A 167 5.46 13.45 -9.52
N ILE A 168 4.47 12.77 -10.10
CA ILE A 168 3.06 13.17 -9.97
C ILE A 168 2.65 13.13 -8.49
N SER A 169 2.91 12.03 -7.79
CA SER A 169 2.55 11.86 -6.37
C SER A 169 3.19 12.94 -5.48
N ILE A 170 4.48 13.21 -5.65
CA ILE A 170 5.18 14.25 -4.90
C ILE A 170 4.59 15.64 -5.22
N SER A 171 4.32 15.90 -6.50
CA SER A 171 3.76 17.19 -6.93
C SER A 171 2.38 17.44 -6.33
N ILE A 172 1.49 16.44 -6.33
CA ILE A 172 0.15 16.61 -5.75
C ILE A 172 0.18 16.72 -4.23
N ASN A 173 1.09 16.01 -3.54
CA ASN A 173 1.23 16.16 -2.10
C ASN A 173 1.80 17.54 -1.74
N ALA A 174 2.73 18.07 -2.53
CA ALA A 174 3.22 19.44 -2.36
C ALA A 174 2.12 20.48 -2.61
N VAL A 175 1.30 20.28 -3.65
CA VAL A 175 0.13 21.13 -3.90
C VAL A 175 -0.87 21.04 -2.74
N ASN A 176 -1.14 19.83 -2.24
CA ASN A 176 -2.02 19.61 -1.09
C ASN A 176 -1.53 20.38 0.13
N LEU A 177 -0.26 20.24 0.50
CA LEU A 177 0.37 20.95 1.61
C LEU A 177 0.24 22.48 1.50
N VAL A 178 0.48 23.02 0.30
CA VAL A 178 0.34 24.46 0.05
C VAL A 178 -1.12 24.89 0.17
N LEU A 179 -2.05 24.13 -0.40
CA LEU A 179 -3.49 24.40 -0.30
C LEU A 179 -4.01 24.27 1.13
N ASP A 180 -3.53 23.29 1.91
CA ASP A 180 -3.86 23.15 3.33
C ASP A 180 -3.43 24.39 4.10
N TYR A 181 -2.21 24.88 3.87
CA TYR A 181 -1.73 26.07 4.56
C TYR A 181 -2.61 27.29 4.24
N ILE A 182 -2.97 27.48 2.96
CA ILE A 182 -3.81 28.58 2.50
C ILE A 182 -5.24 28.44 3.05
N PHE A 183 -5.89 27.28 2.89
CA PHE A 183 -7.29 27.12 3.26
C PHE A 183 -7.50 27.02 4.76
N ILE A 184 -6.62 26.32 5.48
CA ILE A 184 -6.72 26.15 6.92
C ILE A 184 -6.38 27.45 7.64
N TYR A 185 -5.21 28.05 7.35
CA TYR A 185 -4.68 29.16 8.16
C TYR A 185 -4.93 30.54 7.55
N MET A 186 -4.77 30.71 6.23
CA MET A 186 -4.89 32.03 5.59
C MET A 186 -6.35 32.44 5.38
N LEU A 187 -7.20 31.49 4.97
CA LEU A 187 -8.64 31.71 4.76
C LEU A 187 -9.50 31.34 5.98
N GLY A 188 -8.92 30.65 6.97
CA GLY A 188 -9.64 30.28 8.19
C GLY A 188 -10.77 29.26 7.99
N LEU A 189 -10.70 28.43 6.94
CA LEU A 189 -11.75 27.46 6.60
C LEU A 189 -11.70 26.18 7.47
N GLY A 190 -10.68 26.04 8.33
CA GLY A 190 -10.55 24.92 9.26
C GLY A 190 -10.60 23.54 8.58
N VAL A 191 -11.42 22.63 9.12
CA VAL A 191 -11.56 21.24 8.63
C VAL A 191 -12.10 21.18 7.19
N ASP A 192 -13.03 22.07 6.82
CA ASP A 192 -13.55 22.13 5.46
C ASP A 192 -12.44 22.55 4.47
N GLY A 193 -11.53 23.43 4.91
CA GLY A 193 -10.34 23.81 4.16
C GLY A 193 -9.41 22.63 3.83
N ALA A 194 -9.14 21.77 4.81
CA ALA A 194 -8.35 20.55 4.61
C ALA A 194 -9.01 19.60 3.60
N ALA A 195 -10.34 19.47 3.67
CA ALA A 195 -11.10 18.64 2.74
C ALA A 195 -11.01 19.19 1.29
N TYR A 196 -11.09 20.51 1.11
CA TYR A 196 -10.97 21.15 -0.21
C TYR A 196 -9.57 20.98 -0.81
N ALA A 197 -8.53 21.17 -0.01
CA ALA A 197 -7.14 20.98 -0.44
C ALA A 197 -6.91 19.53 -0.89
N THR A 198 -7.38 18.56 -0.11
CA THR A 198 -7.33 17.14 -0.46
C THR A 198 -8.10 16.86 -1.76
N CYS A 199 -9.31 17.43 -1.88
CA CYS A 199 -10.18 17.23 -3.04
C CYS A 199 -9.52 17.71 -4.34
N ILE A 200 -9.02 18.95 -4.34
CA ILE A 200 -8.37 19.57 -5.50
C ILE A 200 -7.09 18.81 -5.88
N SER A 201 -6.30 18.40 -4.90
CA SER A 201 -5.03 17.70 -5.14
C SER A 201 -5.26 16.30 -5.70
N ALA A 202 -6.27 15.57 -5.21
CA ALA A 202 -6.67 14.27 -5.76
C ALA A 202 -7.20 14.40 -7.19
N ALA A 203 -8.01 15.43 -7.47
CA ALA A 203 -8.49 15.70 -8.82
C ALA A 203 -7.34 16.00 -9.79
N LEU A 204 -6.39 16.85 -9.37
CA LEU A 204 -5.18 17.15 -10.13
C LEU A 204 -4.35 15.88 -10.40
N GLY A 205 -4.19 15.01 -9.40
CA GLY A 205 -3.46 13.73 -9.54
C GLY A 205 -4.07 12.81 -10.58
N GLY A 206 -5.39 12.66 -10.59
CA GLY A 206 -6.10 11.91 -11.61
C GLY A 206 -5.90 12.48 -13.01
N ILE A 207 -6.04 13.80 -13.18
CA ILE A 207 -5.90 14.48 -14.47
C ILE A 207 -4.47 14.37 -15.00
N LEU A 208 -3.45 14.65 -14.18
CA LEU A 208 -2.05 14.55 -14.58
C LEU A 208 -1.68 13.12 -14.99
N THR A 209 -2.14 12.13 -14.22
CA THR A 209 -1.90 10.71 -14.53
C THR A 209 -2.57 10.32 -15.85
N LEU A 210 -3.80 10.79 -16.10
CA LEU A 210 -4.51 10.55 -17.36
C LEU A 210 -3.75 11.13 -18.57
N ILE A 211 -3.24 12.36 -18.45
CA ILE A 211 -2.44 13.01 -19.49
C ILE A 211 -1.17 12.20 -19.78
N VAL A 212 -0.42 11.80 -18.75
CA VAL A 212 0.79 11.00 -18.92
C VAL A 212 0.49 9.63 -19.53
N PHE A 213 -0.58 8.98 -19.08
CA PHE A 213 -1.00 7.69 -19.58
C PHE A 213 -1.25 7.71 -21.10
N PHE A 214 -1.94 8.72 -21.62
CA PHE A 214 -2.17 8.88 -23.06
C PHE A 214 -0.93 9.32 -23.85
N LYS A 215 0.06 9.94 -23.19
CA LYS A 215 1.36 10.28 -23.80
C LYS A 215 2.34 9.10 -23.83
N ASN A 216 2.10 8.05 -23.03
CA ASN A 216 2.97 6.88 -23.00
C ASN A 216 2.80 6.04 -24.28
N PRO A 217 3.85 5.82 -25.09
CA PRO A 217 3.74 5.18 -26.40
C PRO A 217 3.28 3.71 -26.32
N LEU A 218 3.59 3.01 -25.22
CA LEU A 218 3.20 1.60 -25.04
C LEU A 218 1.74 1.47 -24.61
N LEU A 219 1.24 2.42 -23.81
CA LEU A 219 -0.11 2.35 -23.23
C LEU A 219 -1.15 3.09 -24.07
N SER A 220 -0.74 4.10 -24.84
CA SER A 220 -1.64 4.87 -25.68
C SER A 220 -2.36 3.98 -26.68
N PHE A 221 -3.66 4.19 -26.81
CA PHE A 221 -4.51 3.45 -27.74
C PHE A 221 -5.42 4.41 -28.51
N LYS A 222 -5.82 3.98 -29.71
CA LYS A 222 -6.84 4.62 -30.55
C LYS A 222 -8.02 3.66 -30.68
N GLY A 223 -9.24 4.19 -30.82
CA GLY A 223 -10.45 3.39 -31.05
C GLY A 223 -11.46 3.42 -29.90
N ASN A 224 -12.48 2.56 -29.98
CA ASN A 224 -13.63 2.56 -29.08
C ASN A 224 -13.28 2.07 -27.67
N LEU A 225 -13.29 2.91 -26.64
CA LEU A 225 -12.99 2.58 -25.24
C LEU A 225 -13.74 1.34 -24.70
N PHE A 226 -14.96 1.06 -25.20
CA PHE A 226 -15.84 0.01 -24.71
C PHE A 226 -15.90 -1.25 -25.60
N GLU A 227 -14.96 -1.42 -26.54
CA GLU A 227 -14.84 -2.68 -27.30
C GLU A 227 -14.87 -3.89 -26.37
N GLU A 228 -15.61 -4.93 -26.73
CA GLU A 228 -15.80 -6.11 -25.89
C GLU A 228 -14.55 -7.01 -25.90
N ASP A 229 -14.12 -7.41 -24.71
CA ASP A 229 -12.95 -8.24 -24.45
C ASP A 229 -13.17 -8.84 -23.07
N LYS A 230 -13.95 -9.91 -23.12
CA LYS A 230 -14.36 -10.68 -21.97
C LYS A 230 -13.17 -11.36 -21.31
N GLU A 231 -12.17 -11.75 -22.07
CA GLU A 231 -11.01 -12.48 -21.55
C GLU A 231 -10.15 -11.62 -20.63
N THR A 232 -9.72 -10.44 -21.08
CA THR A 232 -8.92 -9.54 -20.24
C THR A 232 -9.73 -9.05 -19.04
N THR A 233 -11.01 -8.75 -19.25
CA THR A 233 -11.92 -8.32 -18.17
C THR A 233 -12.03 -9.39 -17.08
N GLN A 234 -12.21 -10.66 -17.45
CA GLN A 234 -12.24 -11.78 -16.51
C GLN A 234 -10.90 -11.98 -15.80
N LYS A 235 -9.78 -11.86 -16.51
CA LYS A 235 -8.44 -11.95 -15.93
C LYS A 235 -8.21 -10.84 -14.90
N MET A 236 -8.59 -9.61 -15.21
CA MET A 236 -8.50 -8.47 -14.27
C MET A 236 -9.31 -8.73 -13.00
N TRP A 237 -10.56 -9.18 -13.11
CA TRP A 237 -11.38 -9.52 -11.94
C TRP A 237 -10.78 -10.67 -11.12
N LYS A 238 -10.35 -11.75 -11.77
CA LYS A 238 -9.78 -12.93 -11.10
C LYS A 238 -8.50 -12.63 -10.34
N LEU A 239 -7.72 -11.65 -10.80
CA LEU A 239 -6.52 -11.17 -10.11
C LEU A 239 -6.85 -10.16 -9.01
N SER A 240 -7.74 -9.21 -9.28
CA SER A 240 -8.06 -8.11 -8.37
C SER A 240 -8.84 -8.57 -7.15
N LEU A 241 -9.77 -9.52 -7.28
CA LEU A 241 -10.63 -9.94 -6.17
C LEU A 241 -9.81 -10.53 -4.99
N PRO A 242 -8.86 -11.47 -5.17
CA PRO A 242 -8.00 -11.89 -4.07
C PRO A 242 -7.18 -10.76 -3.45
N ILE A 243 -6.69 -9.81 -4.25
CA ILE A 243 -5.91 -8.67 -3.74
C ILE A 243 -6.79 -7.73 -2.91
N LEU A 244 -8.04 -7.51 -3.34
CA LEU A 244 -9.00 -6.76 -2.54
C LEU A 244 -9.25 -7.46 -1.20
N LEU A 245 -9.46 -8.78 -1.22
CA LEU A 245 -9.69 -9.56 0.00
C LEU A 245 -8.47 -9.61 0.93
N ILE A 246 -7.24 -9.57 0.39
CA ILE A 246 -6.00 -9.36 1.17
C ILE A 246 -6.13 -8.05 1.95
N ASN A 247 -6.35 -6.94 1.26
CA ASN A 247 -6.41 -5.63 1.90
C ASN A 247 -7.56 -5.54 2.91
N VAL A 248 -8.75 -6.05 2.56
CA VAL A 248 -9.89 -6.09 3.50
C VAL A 248 -9.54 -6.91 4.73
N ALA A 249 -8.95 -8.11 4.57
CA ALA A 249 -8.55 -8.96 5.68
C ALA A 249 -7.51 -8.28 6.58
N SER A 250 -6.51 -7.60 5.99
CA SER A 250 -5.48 -6.87 6.74
C SER A 250 -6.04 -5.65 7.47
N THR A 251 -6.81 -4.78 6.78
CA THR A 251 -7.35 -3.55 7.37
C THR A 251 -8.38 -3.85 8.45
N SER A 252 -9.33 -4.76 8.20
CA SER A 252 -10.30 -5.16 9.23
C SER A 252 -9.61 -5.87 10.40
N GLY A 253 -8.57 -6.66 10.12
CA GLY A 253 -7.77 -7.29 11.16
C GLY A 253 -7.02 -6.29 12.03
N TYR A 254 -6.45 -5.23 11.43
CA TYR A 254 -5.80 -4.14 12.16
C TYR A 254 -6.78 -3.39 13.07
N VAL A 255 -8.01 -3.12 12.59
CA VAL A 255 -9.06 -2.49 13.41
C VAL A 255 -9.41 -3.35 14.62
N VAL A 256 -9.62 -4.65 14.43
CA VAL A 256 -9.90 -5.58 15.55
C VAL A 256 -8.71 -5.65 16.50
N PHE A 257 -7.49 -5.74 15.98
CA PHE A 257 -6.27 -5.77 16.77
C PHE A 257 -6.10 -4.51 17.64
N ALA A 258 -6.26 -3.33 17.04
CA ALA A 258 -6.23 -2.06 17.78
C ALA A 258 -7.35 -1.98 18.83
N GLY A 259 -8.54 -2.49 18.52
CA GLY A 259 -9.66 -2.61 19.46
C GLY A 259 -9.30 -3.45 20.68
N LEU A 260 -8.69 -4.63 20.49
CA LEU A 260 -8.23 -5.48 21.59
C LEU A 260 -7.22 -4.75 22.49
N VAL A 261 -6.28 -4.01 21.90
CA VAL A 261 -5.28 -3.24 22.66
C VAL A 261 -5.91 -2.05 23.39
N SER A 262 -6.94 -1.42 22.82
CA SER A 262 -7.62 -0.27 23.44
C SER A 262 -8.25 -0.59 24.80
N HIS A 263 -8.68 -1.84 24.99
CA HIS A 263 -9.24 -2.32 26.26
C HIS A 263 -8.20 -2.64 27.33
N MET A 264 -6.90 -2.58 27.00
CA MET A 264 -5.81 -2.90 27.94
C MET A 264 -5.38 -1.70 28.80
N GLY A 265 -5.94 -0.51 28.55
CA GLY A 265 -5.69 0.71 29.32
C GLY A 265 -4.96 1.81 28.55
N THR A 266 -5.13 3.05 29.00
CA THR A 266 -4.73 4.26 28.26
C THR A 266 -3.24 4.32 27.93
N ILE A 267 -2.36 3.99 28.88
CA ILE A 267 -0.90 4.00 28.68
C ILE A 267 -0.48 2.96 27.63
N ILE A 268 -1.07 1.75 27.70
CA ILE A 268 -0.78 0.66 26.78
C ILE A 268 -1.23 1.02 25.37
N PHE A 269 -2.45 1.54 25.22
CA PHE A 269 -2.98 1.94 23.93
C PHE A 269 -2.22 3.12 23.31
N ALA A 270 -1.81 4.10 24.13
CA ALA A 270 -0.97 5.21 23.67
C ALA A 270 0.40 4.71 23.19
N ALA A 271 1.05 3.81 23.95
CA ALA A 271 2.33 3.21 23.56
C ALA A 271 2.20 2.43 22.25
N HIS A 272 1.13 1.64 22.09
CA HIS A 272 0.85 0.91 20.86
C HIS A 272 0.63 1.84 19.66
N SER A 273 -0.22 2.86 19.79
CA SER A 273 -0.59 3.75 18.69
C SER A 273 0.62 4.54 18.19
N ILE A 274 1.44 5.07 19.11
CA ILE A 274 2.68 5.77 18.75
C ILE A 274 3.70 4.80 18.13
N ALA A 275 3.85 3.59 18.69
CA ALA A 275 4.78 2.60 18.16
C ALA A 275 4.40 2.17 16.74
N VAL A 276 3.12 1.92 16.43
CA VAL A 276 2.72 1.57 15.05
C VAL A 276 2.99 2.72 14.07
N GLY A 277 2.69 3.96 14.46
CA GLY A 277 3.02 5.13 13.62
C GLY A 277 4.53 5.29 13.41
N ALA A 278 5.34 5.02 14.43
CA ALA A 278 6.80 5.04 14.29
C ALA A 278 7.30 3.91 13.38
N GLU A 279 6.74 2.70 13.51
CA GLU A 279 7.08 1.52 12.71
C GLU A 279 6.75 1.70 11.22
N GLU A 280 5.63 2.35 10.89
CA GLU A 280 5.16 2.54 9.50
C GLU A 280 6.22 3.12 8.57
N LEU A 281 7.00 4.10 9.04
CA LEU A 281 8.08 4.71 8.26
C LEU A 281 9.20 3.73 7.87
N PHE A 282 9.40 2.67 8.64
CA PHE A 282 10.51 1.73 8.45
C PHE A 282 10.14 0.57 7.51
N TYR A 283 8.88 0.11 7.56
CA TYR A 283 8.42 -0.99 6.71
C TYR A 283 7.88 -0.52 5.35
N ILE A 284 7.41 0.74 5.23
CA ILE A 284 6.78 1.26 3.99
C ILE A 284 7.70 1.11 2.77
N GLY A 285 9.02 1.17 2.98
CA GLY A 285 10.01 1.01 1.92
C GLY A 285 9.92 -0.34 1.19
N GLY A 286 9.46 -1.38 1.88
CA GLY A 286 9.24 -2.71 1.30
C GLY A 286 8.21 -2.70 0.17
N TYR A 287 7.20 -1.82 0.22
CA TYR A 287 6.17 -1.73 -0.84
C TYR A 287 6.75 -1.24 -2.17
N GLY A 288 7.79 -0.38 -2.14
CA GLY A 288 8.50 0.03 -3.33
C GLY A 288 9.15 -1.15 -4.06
N PHE A 289 9.80 -2.03 -3.31
CA PHE A 289 10.37 -3.27 -3.84
C PHE A 289 9.30 -4.28 -4.27
N LYS A 290 8.18 -4.40 -3.54
CA LYS A 290 7.03 -5.24 -3.95
C LYS A 290 6.49 -4.83 -5.31
N SER A 291 6.33 -3.53 -5.56
CA SER A 291 5.86 -3.02 -6.86
C SER A 291 6.85 -3.27 -7.99
N ALA A 292 8.15 -3.06 -7.73
CA ALA A 292 9.21 -3.34 -8.69
C ALA A 292 9.30 -4.83 -9.02
N ALA A 293 9.21 -5.70 -8.00
CA ALA A 293 9.20 -7.14 -8.18
C ALA A 293 8.01 -7.59 -9.03
N ASN A 294 6.78 -7.10 -8.76
CA ASN A 294 5.62 -7.42 -9.60
C ASN A 294 5.88 -7.10 -11.08
N THR A 295 6.40 -5.90 -11.37
CA THR A 295 6.70 -5.50 -12.76
C THR A 295 7.81 -6.34 -13.39
N MET A 296 8.96 -6.46 -12.72
CA MET A 296 10.14 -7.11 -13.30
C MET A 296 9.95 -8.63 -13.42
N VAL A 297 9.27 -9.25 -12.45
CA VAL A 297 8.89 -10.66 -12.50
C VAL A 297 7.85 -10.89 -13.59
N GLY A 298 6.84 -10.02 -13.69
CA GLY A 298 5.83 -10.10 -14.75
C GLY A 298 6.45 -10.05 -16.15
N ILE A 299 7.39 -9.14 -16.37
CA ILE A 299 8.12 -9.05 -17.65
C ILE A 299 8.97 -10.30 -17.90
N ALA A 300 9.77 -10.74 -16.93
CA ALA A 300 10.61 -11.93 -17.11
C ALA A 300 9.79 -13.22 -17.32
N TYR A 301 8.61 -13.30 -16.69
CA TYR A 301 7.64 -14.37 -16.89
C TYR A 301 7.02 -14.32 -18.30
N GLY A 302 6.63 -13.13 -18.77
CA GLY A 302 6.12 -12.93 -20.12
C GLY A 302 7.15 -13.23 -21.22
N GLU A 303 8.42 -12.91 -20.98
CA GLU A 303 9.54 -13.24 -21.88
C GLU A 303 9.85 -14.74 -21.94
N GLN A 304 9.24 -15.56 -21.07
CA GLN A 304 9.58 -16.97 -20.89
C GLN A 304 11.09 -17.19 -20.63
N ASN A 305 11.76 -16.21 -20.02
CA ASN A 305 13.20 -16.23 -19.79
C ASN A 305 13.52 -16.67 -18.36
N HIS A 306 13.73 -17.97 -18.17
CA HIS A 306 13.95 -18.58 -16.85
C HIS A 306 15.16 -18.00 -16.11
N GLU A 307 16.28 -17.81 -16.80
CA GLU A 307 17.49 -17.26 -16.19
C GLU A 307 17.24 -15.86 -15.66
N LYS A 308 16.59 -15.01 -16.47
CA LYS A 308 16.25 -13.65 -16.09
C LYS A 308 15.22 -13.63 -14.96
N TYR A 309 14.20 -14.49 -15.03
CA TYR A 309 13.17 -14.62 -14.00
C TYR A 309 13.80 -14.98 -12.65
N HIS A 310 14.65 -16.01 -12.61
CA HIS A 310 15.34 -16.41 -11.39
C HIS A 310 16.27 -15.29 -10.88
N ALA A 311 17.03 -14.65 -11.77
CA ALA A 311 17.90 -13.53 -11.40
C ALA A 311 17.09 -12.36 -10.81
N VAL A 312 15.96 -11.98 -11.41
CA VAL A 312 15.09 -10.92 -10.90
C VAL A 312 14.53 -11.29 -9.53
N CYS A 313 14.04 -12.52 -9.32
CA CYS A 313 13.52 -12.95 -8.03
C CYS A 313 14.59 -12.86 -6.94
N VAL A 314 15.76 -13.44 -7.18
CA VAL A 314 16.88 -13.44 -6.21
C VAL A 314 17.37 -12.02 -5.94
N SER A 315 17.60 -11.21 -6.98
CA SER A 315 18.02 -9.81 -6.81
C SER A 315 16.99 -9.00 -6.01
N SER A 316 15.69 -9.19 -6.26
CA SER A 316 14.61 -8.50 -5.55
C SER A 316 14.57 -8.91 -4.07
N ILE A 317 14.70 -10.20 -3.77
CA ILE A 317 14.76 -10.73 -2.41
C ILE A 317 15.97 -10.15 -1.67
N VAL A 318 17.17 -10.23 -2.26
CA VAL A 318 18.41 -9.75 -1.63
C VAL A 318 18.35 -8.25 -1.37
N CYS A 319 17.88 -7.44 -2.34
CA CYS A 319 17.74 -6.00 -2.15
C CYS A 319 16.75 -5.68 -1.03
N THR A 320 15.58 -6.33 -1.03
CA THR A 320 14.55 -6.06 -0.03
C THR A 320 15.02 -6.44 1.36
N LEU A 321 15.65 -7.61 1.50
CA LEU A 321 16.21 -8.04 2.79
C LEU A 321 17.31 -7.09 3.28
N ALA A 322 18.18 -6.60 2.39
CA ALA A 322 19.22 -5.63 2.77
C ALA A 322 18.61 -4.32 3.28
N VAL A 323 17.62 -3.77 2.56
CA VAL A 323 16.95 -2.52 2.96
C VAL A 323 16.13 -2.71 4.24
N MET A 324 15.37 -3.79 4.36
CA MET A 324 14.53 -4.04 5.55
C MET A 324 15.36 -4.41 6.78
N THR A 325 16.52 -5.07 6.60
CA THR A 325 17.48 -5.26 7.69
C THR A 325 18.07 -3.93 8.14
N LEU A 326 18.44 -3.05 7.21
CA LEU A 326 18.89 -1.70 7.54
C LEU A 326 17.80 -0.91 8.27
N SER A 327 16.55 -0.95 7.79
CA SER A 327 15.39 -0.35 8.46
C SER A 327 15.24 -0.88 9.89
N GLY A 328 15.29 -2.21 10.10
CA GLY A 328 15.22 -2.81 11.43
C GLY A 328 16.37 -2.39 12.35
N VAL A 329 17.61 -2.32 11.85
CA VAL A 329 18.75 -1.84 12.65
C VAL A 329 18.55 -0.37 13.05
N LEU A 330 18.13 0.49 12.12
CA LEU A 330 17.86 1.89 12.41
C LEU A 330 16.71 2.04 13.41
N LEU A 331 15.62 1.29 13.24
CA LEU A 331 14.49 1.27 14.17
C LEU A 331 14.93 0.84 15.56
N PHE A 332 15.76 -0.20 15.68
CA PHE A 332 16.26 -0.69 16.97
C PHE A 332 17.11 0.35 17.70
N ILE A 333 18.03 1.02 16.97
CA ILE A 333 18.92 2.05 17.53
C ILE A 333 18.13 3.29 17.95
N PHE A 334 17.21 3.76 17.10
CA PHE A 334 16.48 5.00 17.30
C PHE A 334 15.11 4.85 18.00
N ALA A 335 14.71 3.64 18.39
CA ALA A 335 13.39 3.36 18.99
C ALA A 335 12.99 4.34 20.11
N GLU A 336 13.90 4.58 21.06
CA GLU A 336 13.63 5.49 22.19
C GLU A 336 13.53 6.95 21.75
N THR A 337 14.41 7.37 20.83
CA THR A 337 14.38 8.72 20.26
C THR A 337 13.08 8.96 19.49
N LEU A 338 12.62 7.98 18.72
CA LEU A 338 11.36 8.04 17.99
C LEU A 338 10.17 8.16 18.95
N MET A 339 10.12 7.31 19.98
CA MET A 339 9.05 7.42 20.99
C MET A 339 9.05 8.77 21.72
N GLY A 340 10.23 9.26 22.10
CA GLY A 340 10.40 10.56 22.76
C GLY A 340 10.09 11.77 21.88
N PHE A 341 10.09 11.61 20.55
CA PHE A 341 9.65 12.66 19.63
C PHE A 341 8.13 12.88 19.69
N PHE A 342 7.36 11.83 19.96
CA PHE A 342 5.88 11.88 19.94
C PHE A 342 5.25 12.12 21.32
N THR A 343 5.94 11.79 22.41
CA THR A 343 5.40 11.97 23.77
C THR A 343 6.50 12.23 24.78
N THR A 344 6.15 12.93 25.86
CA THR A 344 7.02 13.17 27.02
C THR A 344 6.72 12.23 28.20
N ASP A 345 5.70 11.37 28.10
CA ASP A 345 5.36 10.41 29.16
C ASP A 345 6.37 9.25 29.18
N ALA A 346 7.18 9.19 30.23
CA ALA A 346 8.24 8.19 30.39
C ALA A 346 7.72 6.74 30.36
N SER A 347 6.49 6.48 30.83
CA SER A 347 5.91 5.13 30.84
C SER A 347 5.53 4.70 29.42
N VAL A 348 4.95 5.62 28.65
CA VAL A 348 4.62 5.39 27.23
C VAL A 348 5.89 5.20 26.40
N ILE A 349 6.92 6.03 26.64
CA ILE A 349 8.22 5.91 25.96
C ILE A 349 8.87 4.56 26.25
N ALA A 350 8.96 4.15 27.52
CA ALA A 350 9.61 2.90 27.90
C ALA A 350 8.92 1.67 27.29
N LEU A 351 7.57 1.64 27.37
CA LEU A 351 6.79 0.53 26.83
C LEU A 351 6.83 0.50 25.29
N GLY A 352 6.67 1.65 24.63
CA GLY A 352 6.78 1.77 23.17
C GLY A 352 8.17 1.40 22.65
N THR A 353 9.23 1.84 23.34
CA THR A 353 10.62 1.50 23.00
C THR A 353 10.84 -0.01 23.05
N THR A 354 10.28 -0.68 24.05
CA THR A 354 10.40 -2.13 24.21
C THR A 354 9.78 -2.84 23.01
N VAL A 355 8.56 -2.47 22.62
CA VAL A 355 7.88 -3.13 21.49
C VAL A 355 8.48 -2.77 20.13
N LEU A 356 8.99 -1.54 19.94
CA LEU A 356 9.71 -1.15 18.73
C LEU A 356 11.03 -1.91 18.56
N LYS A 357 11.81 -2.06 19.64
CA LYS A 357 13.02 -2.88 19.60
C LYS A 357 12.72 -4.34 19.29
N MET A 358 11.57 -4.84 19.76
CA MET A 358 11.14 -6.19 19.46
C MET A 358 10.73 -6.35 17.98
N VAL A 359 9.93 -5.42 17.45
CA VAL A 359 9.45 -5.48 16.05
C VAL A 359 10.57 -5.27 15.03
N ALA A 360 11.60 -4.52 15.40
CA ALA A 360 12.79 -4.31 14.57
C ALA A 360 13.45 -5.63 14.13
N PHE A 361 13.38 -6.70 14.95
CA PHE A 361 13.85 -8.03 14.56
C PHE A 361 12.95 -8.70 13.51
N SER A 362 11.70 -8.29 13.40
CA SER A 362 10.73 -8.81 12.44
C SER A 362 10.78 -8.14 11.08
N GLU A 363 11.44 -6.97 10.96
CA GLU A 363 11.54 -6.19 9.71
C GLU A 363 12.08 -7.00 8.53
N PRO A 364 13.17 -7.80 8.65
CA PRO A 364 13.62 -8.65 7.55
C PRO A 364 12.57 -9.69 7.12
N PHE A 365 11.80 -10.23 8.06
CA PHE A 365 10.73 -11.19 7.78
C PHE A 365 9.55 -10.50 7.09
N TYR A 366 9.17 -9.31 7.55
CA TYR A 366 8.17 -8.49 6.88
C TYR A 366 8.61 -8.16 5.44
N GLY A 367 9.86 -7.78 5.25
CA GLY A 367 10.48 -7.62 3.94
C GLY A 367 10.36 -8.86 3.05
N MET A 368 10.61 -10.04 3.62
CA MET A 368 10.50 -11.31 2.91
C MET A 368 9.04 -11.65 2.53
N TYR A 369 8.09 -11.35 3.41
CA TYR A 369 6.66 -11.47 3.13
C TYR A 369 6.24 -10.55 1.97
N VAL A 370 6.53 -9.26 2.08
CA VAL A 370 6.14 -8.23 1.11
C VAL A 370 6.77 -8.47 -0.26
N ILE A 371 8.04 -8.88 -0.31
CA ILE A 371 8.69 -9.18 -1.59
C ILE A 371 8.14 -10.45 -2.24
N SER A 372 7.83 -11.47 -1.44
CA SER A 372 7.21 -12.70 -1.93
C SER A 372 5.85 -12.41 -2.54
N GLU A 373 5.00 -11.60 -1.89
CA GLU A 373 3.75 -11.15 -2.48
C GLU A 373 3.96 -10.45 -3.83
N GLY A 374 4.96 -9.58 -3.95
CA GLY A 374 5.31 -8.93 -5.21
C GLY A 374 5.64 -9.93 -6.32
N ILE A 375 6.40 -10.98 -5.99
CA ILE A 375 6.72 -12.08 -6.93
C ILE A 375 5.44 -12.84 -7.34
N TYR A 376 4.58 -13.21 -6.38
CA TYR A 376 3.31 -13.89 -6.69
C TYR A 376 2.38 -13.04 -7.55
N TYR A 377 2.34 -11.72 -7.31
CA TYR A 377 1.57 -10.80 -8.14
C TYR A 377 2.13 -10.77 -9.55
N GLY A 378 3.45 -10.66 -9.72
CA GLY A 378 4.10 -10.72 -11.05
C GLY A 378 3.80 -12.00 -11.83
N LEU A 379 3.62 -13.12 -11.11
CA LEU A 379 3.21 -14.41 -11.67
C LEU A 379 1.70 -14.52 -11.97
N GLY A 380 0.87 -13.55 -11.56
CA GLY A 380 -0.58 -13.65 -11.63
C GLY A 380 -1.19 -14.68 -10.66
N LYS A 381 -0.47 -15.06 -9.61
CA LYS A 381 -0.89 -16.05 -8.60
C LYS A 381 -1.32 -15.36 -7.29
N THR A 382 -2.45 -14.67 -7.31
CA THR A 382 -2.90 -13.83 -6.17
C THR A 382 -3.69 -14.58 -5.08
N LYS A 383 -4.24 -15.75 -5.39
CA LYS A 383 -5.02 -16.55 -4.42
C LYS A 383 -4.20 -17.09 -3.25
N TYR A 384 -2.95 -17.47 -3.50
CA TYR A 384 -2.10 -18.03 -2.46
C TYR A 384 -1.68 -16.97 -1.43
N PRO A 385 -1.18 -15.77 -1.83
CA PRO A 385 -1.02 -14.63 -0.92
C PRO A 385 -2.27 -14.32 -0.10
N PHE A 386 -3.47 -14.39 -0.69
CA PHE A 386 -4.72 -14.17 0.04
C PHE A 386 -4.93 -15.15 1.20
N VAL A 387 -4.76 -16.45 0.96
CA VAL A 387 -4.94 -17.46 2.02
C VAL A 387 -3.92 -17.26 3.13
N ILE A 388 -2.67 -16.95 2.79
CA ILE A 388 -1.61 -16.70 3.77
C ILE A 388 -1.88 -15.41 4.56
N GLU A 389 -2.32 -14.35 3.91
CA GLU A 389 -2.64 -13.08 4.59
C GLU A 389 -3.79 -13.27 5.57
N PHE A 390 -4.89 -13.86 5.12
CA PHE A 390 -6.06 -14.10 5.94
C PHE A 390 -5.73 -15.00 7.13
N GLY A 391 -5.04 -16.12 6.89
CA GLY A 391 -4.63 -17.05 7.94
C GLY A 391 -3.70 -16.42 8.96
N GLY A 392 -2.68 -15.67 8.51
CA GLY A 392 -1.76 -15.00 9.42
C GLY A 392 -2.43 -13.88 10.23
N MET A 393 -3.18 -12.98 9.57
CA MET A 393 -3.84 -11.88 10.27
C MET A 393 -4.91 -12.37 11.25
N TRP A 394 -5.80 -13.27 10.83
CA TRP A 394 -6.95 -13.65 11.65
C TRP A 394 -6.69 -14.82 12.60
N LEU A 395 -6.00 -15.87 12.12
CA LEU A 395 -5.79 -17.08 12.93
C LEU A 395 -4.53 -17.01 13.78
N VAL A 396 -3.49 -16.30 13.33
CA VAL A 396 -2.26 -16.13 14.12
C VAL A 396 -2.36 -14.86 14.96
N ARG A 397 -2.41 -13.68 14.33
CA ARG A 397 -2.31 -12.41 15.06
C ARG A 397 -3.50 -12.16 15.98
N ILE A 398 -4.72 -12.09 15.42
CA ILE A 398 -5.93 -11.70 16.17
C ILE A 398 -6.32 -12.78 17.16
N LEU A 399 -6.45 -14.03 16.72
CA LEU A 399 -6.88 -15.12 17.61
C LEU A 399 -5.88 -15.33 18.76
N ALA A 400 -4.56 -15.34 18.51
CA ALA A 400 -3.59 -15.49 19.61
C ALA A 400 -3.63 -14.29 20.55
N THR A 401 -3.77 -13.06 20.03
CA THR A 401 -3.91 -11.85 20.85
C THR A 401 -5.15 -11.93 21.75
N TYR A 402 -6.30 -12.30 21.18
CA TYR A 402 -7.55 -12.49 21.91
C TYR A 402 -7.38 -13.53 23.02
N LEU A 403 -6.78 -14.69 22.71
CA LEU A 403 -6.53 -15.74 23.69
C LEU A 403 -5.60 -15.27 24.82
N GLY A 404 -4.50 -14.58 24.46
CA GLY A 404 -3.53 -14.04 25.41
C GLY A 404 -4.10 -13.03 26.38
N ILE A 405 -4.89 -12.08 25.88
CA ILE A 405 -5.49 -11.02 26.70
C ILE A 405 -6.56 -11.61 27.62
N HIS A 406 -7.50 -12.38 27.08
CA HIS A 406 -8.69 -12.79 27.83
C HIS A 406 -8.47 -14.01 28.74
N PHE A 407 -7.60 -14.94 28.36
CA PHE A 407 -7.39 -16.18 29.14
C PHE A 407 -6.09 -16.18 29.93
N PHE A 408 -5.06 -15.46 29.48
CA PHE A 408 -3.73 -15.50 30.08
C PHE A 408 -3.28 -14.15 30.68
N ASN A 409 -4.17 -13.14 30.68
CA ASN A 409 -3.96 -11.81 31.23
C ASN A 409 -2.62 -11.16 30.79
N GLN A 410 -2.27 -11.33 29.51
CA GLN A 410 -1.00 -10.90 28.96
C GLN A 410 -1.00 -9.40 28.59
N GLY A 411 0.18 -8.78 28.69
CA GLY A 411 0.40 -7.36 28.37
C GLY A 411 0.81 -7.09 26.92
N LEU A 412 1.14 -5.84 26.62
CA LEU A 412 1.44 -5.37 25.25
C LEU A 412 2.58 -6.14 24.56
N VAL A 413 3.59 -6.57 25.30
CA VAL A 413 4.74 -7.34 24.76
C VAL A 413 4.26 -8.64 24.12
N TYR A 414 3.31 -9.35 24.74
CA TYR A 414 2.74 -10.57 24.18
C TYR A 414 1.99 -10.28 22.88
N VAL A 415 1.18 -9.22 22.86
CA VAL A 415 0.41 -8.80 21.69
C VAL A 415 1.32 -8.53 20.49
N TRP A 416 2.43 -7.83 20.71
CA TRP A 416 3.42 -7.60 19.65
C TRP A 416 4.22 -8.87 19.31
N THR A 417 4.37 -9.81 20.22
CA THR A 417 4.96 -11.13 19.91
C THR A 417 4.06 -11.90 18.94
N CYS A 418 2.73 -11.85 19.10
CA CYS A 418 1.78 -12.39 18.14
C CYS A 418 1.91 -11.71 16.76
N MET A 419 2.18 -10.40 16.74
CA MET A 419 2.44 -9.64 15.52
C MET A 419 3.68 -10.15 14.77
N ILE A 420 4.77 -10.37 15.51
CA ILE A 420 6.03 -10.89 14.96
C ILE A 420 5.85 -12.33 14.47
N ALA A 421 5.15 -13.16 15.24
CA ALA A 421 4.86 -14.54 14.85
C ALA A 421 4.06 -14.60 13.53
N ASP A 422 3.08 -13.72 13.36
CA ASP A 422 2.35 -13.56 12.10
C ASP A 422 3.29 -13.18 10.94
N ASN A 423 4.13 -12.15 11.10
CA ASN A 423 5.09 -11.74 10.07
C ASN A 423 6.04 -12.89 9.67
N VAL A 424 6.58 -13.63 10.65
CA VAL A 424 7.47 -14.77 10.42
C VAL A 424 6.76 -15.93 9.71
N ILE A 425 5.52 -16.25 10.11
CA ILE A 425 4.72 -17.30 9.48
C ILE A 425 4.39 -16.94 8.03
N LYS A 426 3.92 -15.72 7.78
CA LYS A 426 3.62 -15.24 6.42
C LYS A 426 4.86 -15.28 5.53
N ALA A 427 5.99 -14.76 6.03
CA ALA A 427 7.28 -14.79 5.34
C ALA A 427 7.67 -16.22 4.97
N THR A 428 7.59 -17.14 5.93
CA THR A 428 7.97 -18.55 5.73
C THR A 428 7.05 -19.24 4.72
N LEU A 429 5.74 -19.14 4.90
CA LEU A 429 4.76 -19.82 4.04
C LEU A 429 4.77 -19.29 2.61
N LEU A 430 5.02 -18.00 2.39
CA LEU A 430 5.12 -17.45 1.03
C LEU A 430 6.46 -17.77 0.37
N THR A 431 7.54 -17.84 1.13
CA THR A 431 8.90 -18.05 0.60
C THR A 431 9.19 -19.51 0.27
N LEU A 432 8.83 -20.46 1.16
CA LEU A 432 9.19 -21.87 1.01
C LEU A 432 8.75 -22.50 -0.34
N PRO A 433 7.59 -22.14 -0.92
CA PRO A 433 7.18 -22.66 -2.23
C PRO A 433 7.88 -21.99 -3.42
N LEU A 434 8.55 -20.84 -3.26
CA LEU A 434 9.16 -20.09 -4.37
C LEU A 434 10.12 -20.95 -5.22
N PRO A 435 11.03 -21.76 -4.65
CA PRO A 435 11.90 -22.62 -5.45
C PRO A 435 11.15 -23.66 -6.30
N ARG A 436 9.98 -24.13 -5.83
CA ARG A 436 9.13 -25.05 -6.61
C ARG A 436 8.40 -24.32 -7.73
N LEU A 437 7.95 -23.09 -7.47
CA LEU A 437 7.35 -22.22 -8.48
C LEU A 437 8.35 -21.89 -9.57
N TRP A 438 9.63 -21.71 -9.23
CA TRP A 438 10.69 -21.51 -10.20
C TRP A 438 10.82 -22.69 -11.16
N LYS A 439 10.67 -23.93 -10.66
CA LYS A 439 10.70 -25.15 -11.48
C LYS A 439 9.43 -25.39 -12.30
N GLN A 440 8.26 -24.95 -11.84
CA GLN A 440 7.02 -25.11 -12.60
C GLN A 440 6.95 -24.21 -13.84
N VAL A 441 7.71 -23.11 -13.86
CA VAL A 441 7.86 -22.34 -15.11
C VAL A 441 8.60 -23.17 -16.17
N ASP A 442 9.38 -24.19 -15.80
CA ASP A 442 10.14 -25.06 -16.72
C ASP A 442 9.26 -25.92 -17.65
N HIS A 443 7.94 -25.98 -17.47
CA HIS A 443 7.01 -26.76 -18.32
C HIS A 443 6.23 -25.90 -19.35
N PHE A 444 6.61 -24.63 -19.58
CA PHE A 444 5.98 -23.81 -20.63
C PHE A 444 6.56 -24.04 -22.04
N SER A 445 7.54 -24.96 -22.18
CA SER A 445 8.20 -25.32 -23.44
C SER A 445 7.85 -26.73 -23.95
N GLU A 446 6.86 -27.40 -23.36
CA GLU A 446 6.21 -28.62 -23.90
C GLU A 446 4.72 -28.35 -24.10
#